data_AF-A0A813L8K2-F1
#
_entry.id   AF-A0A813L8K2-F1
#
_cell.length_a   1.000
_cell.length_b   1.000
_cell.length_c   1.000
_cell.angle_alpha   90.00
_cell.angle_beta   90.00
_cell.angle_gamma   90.00
#
_symmetry.space_group_name_H-M   'P 1'
#
loop_
_entity.id
_entity.type
_entity.pdbx_description
1 polymer ?
#
loop_
_entity_poly.entity_id
_entity_poly.type
_entity_poly.pdbx_seq_one_letter_code
_entity_poly.pdbx_strand_id
1 'polypeptide(L)'
;MPKTNALPIRFSGFAPLGGNEPLLSSRPGGQQAATRPLSQAAGDAGASPKGTSRTQRYIDMAASMADSSTPQLAGALRALSPVLELALPILGYLAMGYMQLYRAIYAAYLTLPRDELQAVIGLVLCFFGGTFVTLIAAVEAFRTMGGESLYDEVEYLKEQVSVVWAANIRDEGLDDDKDGIADVEQLSTTDLTKRKVSLAMVSIVDPSRVQTAVGKLWAASLAVLATLKLQFAQVAAYALALAGMLKFPVVRLFAPALSWALGPALVHWCDTIIDSGLK
;
A
#
# COMPACT_ATOMS: atom_id res chain seq x y z
N MET A 1 -4.31 -51.06 -0.65
CA MET A 1 -3.40 -50.52 0.39
C MET A 1 -2.76 -49.23 -0.14
N PRO A 2 -2.50 -48.19 0.66
CA PRO A 2 -3.03 -47.84 1.98
C PRO A 2 -3.70 -46.45 2.02
N LYS A 3 -4.59 -46.28 3.01
CA LYS A 3 -5.25 -45.03 3.41
C LYS A 3 -4.29 -44.25 4.32
N THR A 4 -4.12 -42.95 4.09
CA THR A 4 -3.33 -42.08 4.97
C THR A 4 -4.21 -41.51 6.09
N ASN A 5 -3.90 -41.94 7.31
CA ASN A 5 -4.45 -41.43 8.57
C ASN A 5 -3.83 -40.06 8.88
N ALA A 6 -4.66 -39.03 9.02
CA ALA A 6 -4.26 -37.75 9.61
C ALA A 6 -4.64 -37.75 11.11
N LEU A 7 -3.65 -37.62 11.98
CA LEU A 7 -3.82 -37.45 13.42
C LEU A 7 -3.93 -35.94 13.76
N PRO A 8 -4.81 -35.55 14.70
CA PRO A 8 -4.91 -34.15 15.15
C PRO A 8 -3.89 -33.83 16.25
N ILE A 9 -3.15 -32.74 16.07
CA ILE A 9 -2.24 -32.16 17.06
C ILE A 9 -3.07 -31.41 18.11
N ARG A 10 -2.96 -31.83 19.37
CA ARG A 10 -3.65 -31.27 20.54
C ARG A 10 -2.69 -30.34 21.27
N PHE A 11 -2.92 -29.03 21.24
CA PHE A 11 -2.17 -28.06 22.05
C PHE A 11 -2.82 -27.94 23.43
N SER A 12 -2.07 -28.26 24.48
CA SER A 12 -2.47 -28.13 25.88
C SER A 12 -1.61 -27.06 26.57
N GLY A 13 -2.28 -26.17 27.32
CA GLY A 13 -1.70 -25.57 28.53
C GLY A 13 -1.18 -24.14 28.39
N PHE A 14 -2.05 -23.16 28.66
CA PHE A 14 -1.64 -21.86 29.16
C PHE A 14 -2.40 -21.60 30.46
N ALA A 15 -1.68 -21.55 31.57
CA ALA A 15 -2.20 -21.21 32.90
C ALA A 15 -1.99 -19.71 33.17
N PRO A 16 -2.96 -19.00 33.77
CA PRO A 16 -2.79 -17.60 34.17
C PRO A 16 -2.31 -17.51 35.62
N LEU A 17 -1.25 -16.73 35.87
CA LEU A 17 -0.84 -16.35 37.22
C LEU A 17 -1.46 -14.99 37.56
N GLY A 18 -2.34 -14.98 38.58
CA GLY A 18 -2.68 -13.80 39.37
C GLY A 18 -1.41 -13.24 40.04
N GLY A 19 -1.27 -11.94 40.24
CA GLY A 19 -2.22 -11.08 40.94
C GLY A 19 -1.85 -11.11 42.42
N ASN A 20 -1.17 -10.06 42.89
CA ASN A 20 -1.19 -9.57 44.28
C ASN A 20 -0.41 -8.24 44.37
N GLU A 21 -1.14 -7.15 44.63
CA GLU A 21 -0.62 -5.93 45.23
C GLU A 21 -0.11 -6.20 46.66
N PRO A 22 0.64 -5.30 47.30
CA PRO A 22 0.03 -4.10 47.90
C PRO A 22 0.93 -2.85 47.79
N LEU A 23 0.40 -1.67 48.10
CA LEU A 23 0.99 -0.68 49.03
C LEU A 23 0.40 0.72 48.81
N LEU A 24 -0.60 1.06 49.62
CA LEU A 24 -0.92 2.44 49.98
C LEU A 24 -1.33 2.43 51.45
N SER A 25 -0.58 3.15 52.30
CA SER A 25 -1.12 3.97 53.39
C SER A 25 -0.01 4.47 54.32
N SER A 26 -0.12 5.74 54.69
CA SER A 26 0.44 6.42 55.88
C SER A 26 1.77 7.18 55.74
N ARG A 27 1.62 8.49 55.47
CA ARG A 27 2.33 9.61 56.16
C ARG A 27 1.44 10.01 57.37
N PRO A 28 1.86 10.81 58.40
CA PRO A 28 3.03 11.69 58.51
C PRO A 28 3.70 11.85 59.92
N GLY A 29 4.81 12.60 59.99
CA GLY A 29 5.14 13.46 61.16
C GLY A 29 6.49 13.25 61.84
N GLY A 30 7.20 14.36 62.14
CA GLY A 30 8.36 14.44 63.07
C GLY A 30 9.64 15.00 62.42
N GLN A 31 9.74 16.32 62.21
CA GLN A 31 10.54 17.25 63.04
C GLN A 31 11.95 16.76 63.43
N GLN A 32 12.98 17.40 62.86
CA GLN A 32 13.98 18.12 63.66
C GLN A 32 14.77 19.11 62.79
N ALA A 33 14.94 20.30 63.36
CA ALA A 33 15.57 21.47 62.79
C ALA A 33 17.04 21.54 63.22
N ALA A 34 17.92 22.01 62.32
CA ALA A 34 19.23 22.54 62.67
C ALA A 34 19.65 23.64 61.68
N THR A 35 19.40 24.88 62.10
CA THR A 35 20.22 26.10 61.96
C THR A 35 21.14 26.32 60.74
N ARG A 36 20.72 27.32 59.93
CA ARG A 36 21.42 28.33 59.09
C ARG A 36 22.91 28.62 59.39
N PRO A 37 23.73 29.07 58.40
CA PRO A 37 23.61 30.45 57.88
C PRO A 37 23.72 30.65 56.36
N LEU A 38 22.99 31.67 55.90
CA LEU A 38 23.18 32.38 54.63
C LEU A 38 24.56 33.04 54.62
N SER A 39 25.47 32.58 53.76
CA SER A 39 26.56 33.39 53.22
C SER A 39 27.35 32.59 52.17
N GLN A 40 26.89 32.62 50.92
CA GLN A 40 27.69 32.61 49.68
C GLN A 40 26.70 32.62 48.52
N ALA A 41 26.57 33.77 47.86
CA ALA A 41 27.20 34.00 46.56
C ALA A 41 26.55 33.12 45.48
N ALA A 42 25.53 33.64 44.79
CA ALA A 42 25.75 34.25 43.48
C ALA A 42 26.31 33.24 42.47
N GLY A 43 25.42 32.66 41.67
CA GLY A 43 25.76 31.77 40.58
C GLY A 43 24.56 30.96 40.15
N ASP A 44 24.14 31.16 38.91
CA ASP A 44 23.20 30.32 38.14
C ASP A 44 21.71 30.48 38.44
N ALA A 45 21.23 31.69 38.13
CA ALA A 45 20.04 31.81 37.29
C ALA A 45 20.33 31.19 35.90
N GLY A 46 20.41 29.87 35.85
CA GLY A 46 20.65 29.07 34.66
C GLY A 46 19.34 28.65 34.02
N ALA A 47 18.92 29.40 33.01
CA ALA A 47 18.04 29.03 31.91
C ALA A 47 17.26 27.72 32.04
N SER A 48 15.92 27.82 32.13
CA SER A 48 15.03 26.74 31.69
C SER A 48 15.42 26.36 30.26
N PRO A 49 15.93 25.14 29.99
CA PRO A 49 16.26 24.76 28.63
C PRO A 49 14.95 24.62 27.86
N LYS A 50 14.88 25.37 26.76
CA LYS A 50 13.81 25.29 25.77
C LYS A 50 13.55 23.83 25.39
N GLY A 51 12.33 23.36 25.66
CA GLY A 51 11.66 22.38 24.81
C GLY A 51 12.17 20.93 24.79
N THR A 52 12.61 20.35 25.91
CA THR A 52 12.72 18.88 25.98
C THR A 52 11.31 18.27 25.90
N SER A 53 10.97 17.64 24.77
CA SER A 53 9.65 17.06 24.55
C SER A 53 9.33 16.08 25.68
N ARG A 54 8.07 16.02 26.16
CA ARG A 54 7.68 15.09 27.24
C ARG A 54 8.12 13.65 26.93
N THR A 55 8.10 13.29 25.65
CA THR A 55 8.56 12.02 25.08
C THR A 55 10.02 11.72 25.40
N GLN A 56 10.91 12.71 25.28
CA GLN A 56 12.33 12.56 25.54
C GLN A 56 12.62 12.28 27.02
N ARG A 57 11.85 12.90 27.93
CA ARG A 57 11.90 12.57 29.37
C ARG A 57 11.48 11.13 29.67
N TYR A 58 10.49 10.60 28.94
CA TYR A 58 10.08 9.20 29.09
C TYR A 58 11.13 8.22 28.53
N ILE A 59 11.82 8.59 27.44
CA ILE A 59 12.92 7.81 26.85
C ILE A 59 14.12 7.77 27.81
N ASP A 60 14.47 8.90 28.41
CA ASP A 60 15.57 8.99 29.39
C ASP A 60 15.24 8.21 30.68
N MET A 61 13.99 8.28 31.16
CA MET A 61 13.53 7.44 32.26
C MET A 61 13.61 5.96 31.91
N ALA A 62 13.12 5.55 30.74
CA ALA A 62 13.19 4.15 30.29
C ALA A 62 14.63 3.65 30.11
N ALA A 63 15.53 4.50 29.60
CA ALA A 63 16.95 4.18 29.47
C ALA A 63 17.62 4.03 30.86
N SER A 64 17.32 4.92 31.81
CA SER A 64 17.84 4.83 33.17
C SER A 64 17.30 3.64 33.97
N MET A 65 16.08 3.19 33.69
CA MET A 65 15.51 1.95 34.25
C MET A 65 16.08 0.68 33.59
N ALA A 66 16.56 0.78 32.35
CA ALA A 66 17.23 -0.32 31.65
C ALA A 66 18.69 -0.48 32.09
N ASP A 67 19.35 0.61 32.51
CA ASP A 67 20.74 0.60 33.01
C ASP A 67 20.93 -0.32 34.23
N SER A 68 19.89 -0.55 35.05
CA SER A 68 19.94 -1.47 36.20
C SER A 68 19.84 -2.95 35.83
N SER A 69 19.38 -3.27 34.62
CA SER A 69 19.01 -4.64 34.21
C SER A 69 19.90 -5.16 33.07
N THR A 70 20.13 -4.37 32.02
CA THR A 70 21.00 -4.71 30.89
C THR A 70 21.59 -3.45 30.22
N PRO A 71 22.89 -3.16 30.37
CA PRO A 71 23.50 -1.91 29.89
C PRO A 71 23.51 -1.77 28.36
N GLN A 72 23.45 -2.88 27.61
CA GLN A 72 23.39 -2.88 26.15
C GLN A 72 22.04 -2.37 25.61
N LEU A 73 20.95 -2.59 26.34
CA LEU A 73 19.61 -2.13 25.94
C LEU A 73 19.49 -0.61 26.06
N ALA A 74 20.11 -0.02 27.09
CA ALA A 74 20.11 1.42 27.31
C ALA A 74 20.92 2.17 26.24
N GLY A 75 22.03 1.59 25.76
CA GLY A 75 22.79 2.13 24.62
C GLY A 75 21.97 2.12 23.32
N ALA A 76 21.26 1.02 23.05
CA ALA A 76 20.36 0.92 21.89
C ALA A 76 19.17 1.88 21.98
N LEU A 77 18.57 2.06 23.16
CA LEU A 77 17.45 2.99 23.37
C LEU A 77 17.86 4.45 23.10
N ARG A 78 19.06 4.85 23.56
CA ARG A 78 19.62 6.18 23.32
C ARG A 78 19.93 6.41 21.84
N ALA A 79 20.46 5.40 21.15
CA ALA A 79 20.70 5.46 19.71
C ALA A 79 19.40 5.56 18.89
N LEU A 80 18.30 4.95 19.39
CA LEU A 80 16.99 4.94 18.73
C LEU A 80 16.07 6.09 19.16
N SER A 81 16.50 6.95 20.08
CA SER A 81 15.75 8.12 20.58
C SER A 81 15.15 8.99 19.45
N PRO A 82 15.91 9.41 18.41
CA PRO A 82 15.34 10.26 17.36
C PRO A 82 14.28 9.53 16.52
N VAL A 83 14.38 8.21 16.36
CA VAL A 83 13.38 7.40 15.65
C VAL A 83 12.12 7.26 16.50
N LEU A 84 12.28 7.05 17.81
CA LEU A 84 11.15 6.87 18.73
C LEU A 84 10.38 8.18 18.96
N GLU A 85 11.08 9.30 19.02
CA GLU A 85 10.48 10.65 19.12
C GLU A 85 9.62 11.01 17.90
N LEU A 86 9.96 10.48 16.72
CA LEU A 86 9.16 10.64 15.51
C LEU A 86 8.03 9.60 15.43
N ALA A 87 8.29 8.34 15.79
CA ALA A 87 7.34 7.25 15.65
C ALA A 87 6.17 7.31 16.65
N LEU A 88 6.43 7.70 17.91
CA LEU A 88 5.39 7.78 18.95
C LEU A 88 4.26 8.79 18.65
N PRO A 89 4.52 10.04 18.22
CA PRO A 89 3.45 10.96 17.87
C PRO A 89 2.69 10.49 16.62
N ILE A 90 3.38 9.91 15.62
CA ILE A 90 2.72 9.35 14.43
C ILE A 90 1.77 8.22 14.85
N LEU A 91 2.22 7.31 15.71
CA LEU A 91 1.39 6.24 16.25
C LEU A 91 0.21 6.79 17.05
N GLY A 92 0.42 7.83 17.84
CA GLY A 92 -0.63 8.53 18.58
C GLY A 92 -1.69 9.16 17.68
N TYR A 93 -1.27 9.84 16.60
CA TYR A 93 -2.19 10.39 15.59
C TYR A 93 -2.95 9.28 14.86
N LEU A 94 -2.28 8.19 14.52
CA LEU A 94 -2.90 7.04 13.88
C LEU A 94 -3.95 6.39 14.80
N ALA A 95 -3.62 6.22 16.07
CA ALA A 95 -4.53 5.68 17.09
C ALA A 95 -5.73 6.59 17.31
N MET A 96 -5.52 7.91 17.37
CA MET A 96 -6.62 8.87 17.48
C MET A 96 -7.52 8.86 16.24
N GLY A 97 -6.93 8.79 15.05
CA GLY A 97 -7.67 8.65 13.79
C GLY A 97 -8.48 7.35 13.74
N TYR A 98 -7.86 6.24 14.14
CA TYR A 98 -8.52 4.93 14.24
C TYR A 98 -9.69 4.96 15.23
N MET A 99 -9.52 5.56 16.42
CA MET A 99 -10.56 5.67 17.42
C MET A 99 -11.74 6.54 16.95
N GLN A 100 -11.48 7.61 16.20
CA GLN A 100 -12.54 8.43 15.60
C GLN A 100 -13.29 7.67 14.51
N LEU A 101 -12.56 6.97 13.63
CA LEU A 101 -13.15 6.14 12.58
C LEU A 101 -14.00 4.99 13.18
N TYR A 102 -13.49 4.31 14.19
CA TYR A 102 -14.20 3.24 14.88
C TYR A 102 -15.49 3.75 15.52
N ARG A 103 -15.45 4.90 16.21
CA ARG A 103 -16.65 5.53 16.77
C ARG A 103 -17.67 5.91 15.69
N ALA A 104 -17.22 6.47 14.57
CA ALA A 104 -18.10 6.83 13.46
C ALA A 104 -18.75 5.59 12.83
N ILE A 105 -17.98 4.54 12.57
CA ILE A 105 -18.47 3.27 12.02
C ILE A 105 -19.43 2.59 13.01
N TYR A 106 -19.10 2.57 14.29
CA TYR A 106 -19.92 1.95 15.32
C TYR A 106 -21.24 2.70 15.52
N ALA A 107 -21.21 4.04 15.50
CA ALA A 107 -22.41 4.87 15.51
C ALA A 107 -23.27 4.60 14.27
N ALA A 108 -22.67 4.56 13.08
CA ALA A 108 -23.36 4.24 11.83
C ALA A 108 -23.99 2.83 11.87
N TYR A 109 -23.28 1.84 12.40
CA TYR A 109 -23.76 0.46 12.55
C TYR A 109 -24.98 0.36 13.48
N LEU A 110 -25.03 1.14 14.56
CA LEU A 110 -26.17 1.15 15.47
C LEU A 110 -27.37 1.91 14.91
N THR A 111 -27.14 2.90 14.04
CA THR A 111 -28.23 3.70 13.43
C THR A 111 -28.86 3.05 12.20
N LEU A 112 -28.16 2.13 11.54
CA LEU A 112 -28.59 1.61 10.24
C LEU A 112 -29.35 0.27 10.35
N PRO A 113 -30.53 0.13 9.73
CA PRO A 113 -31.26 -1.14 9.61
C PRO A 113 -30.41 -2.24 8.96
N ARG A 114 -30.64 -3.50 9.34
CA ARG A 114 -29.86 -4.66 8.85
C ARG A 114 -29.89 -4.81 7.33
N ASP A 115 -31.02 -4.50 6.69
CA ASP A 115 -31.20 -4.64 5.24
C ASP A 115 -30.38 -3.60 4.45
N GLU A 116 -30.31 -2.37 4.96
CA GLU A 116 -29.52 -1.29 4.38
C GLU A 116 -28.02 -1.51 4.58
N LEU A 117 -27.63 -2.02 5.75
CA LEU A 117 -26.25 -2.40 6.03
C LEU A 117 -25.77 -3.52 5.08
N GLN A 118 -26.61 -4.51 4.82
CA GLN A 118 -26.31 -5.59 3.87
C GLN A 118 -26.15 -5.04 2.44
N ALA A 119 -26.99 -4.08 2.04
CA ALA A 119 -26.87 -3.41 0.74
C ALA A 119 -25.57 -2.59 0.64
N VAL A 120 -25.20 -1.83 1.68
CA VAL A 120 -23.96 -1.03 1.70
C VAL A 120 -22.72 -1.92 1.72
N ILE A 121 -22.73 -3.02 2.49
CA ILE A 121 -21.62 -3.98 2.47
C ILE A 121 -21.50 -4.64 1.09
N GLY A 122 -22.61 -5.03 0.47
CA GLY A 122 -22.63 -5.56 -0.89
C GLY A 122 -22.12 -4.54 -1.92
N LEU A 123 -22.51 -3.28 -1.77
CA LEU A 123 -22.04 -2.16 -2.59
C LEU A 123 -20.52 -1.98 -2.44
N VAL A 124 -20.02 -1.89 -1.21
CA VAL A 124 -18.58 -1.77 -0.93
C VAL A 124 -17.82 -2.99 -1.45
N LEU A 125 -18.35 -4.21 -1.29
CA LEU A 125 -17.75 -5.41 -1.87
C LEU A 125 -17.74 -5.38 -3.41
N CYS A 126 -18.78 -4.85 -4.04
CA CYS A 126 -18.84 -4.71 -5.50
C CYS A 126 -17.83 -3.68 -6.03
N PHE A 127 -17.73 -2.50 -5.38
CA PHE A 127 -16.85 -1.42 -5.85
C PHE A 127 -15.39 -1.60 -5.42
N PHE A 128 -15.13 -2.11 -4.22
CA PHE A 128 -13.77 -2.28 -3.68
C PHE A 128 -13.27 -3.73 -3.74
N GLY A 129 -14.15 -4.73 -3.76
CA GLY A 129 -13.74 -6.14 -3.93
C GLY A 129 -13.37 -6.49 -5.37
N GLY A 130 -13.98 -5.83 -6.37
CA GLY A 130 -13.64 -6.03 -7.78
C GLY A 130 -12.20 -5.66 -8.11
N THR A 131 -11.64 -4.64 -7.47
CA THR A 131 -10.26 -4.18 -7.73
C THR A 131 -9.22 -5.22 -7.32
N PHE A 132 -9.41 -5.86 -6.15
CA PHE A 132 -8.53 -6.93 -5.68
C PHE A 132 -8.63 -8.18 -6.54
N VAL A 133 -9.85 -8.61 -6.90
CA VAL A 133 -10.04 -9.76 -7.79
C VAL A 133 -9.45 -9.50 -9.18
N THR A 134 -9.59 -8.28 -9.70
CA THR A 134 -9.02 -7.87 -10.99
C THR A 134 -7.48 -7.91 -10.96
N LEU A 135 -6.87 -7.44 -9.87
CA LEU A 135 -5.43 -7.49 -9.68
C LEU A 135 -4.91 -8.93 -9.53
N ILE A 136 -5.59 -9.77 -8.75
CA ILE A 136 -5.26 -11.19 -8.62
C ILE A 136 -5.39 -11.89 -9.98
N ALA A 137 -6.47 -11.64 -10.73
CA ALA A 137 -6.67 -12.20 -12.06
C ALA A 137 -5.61 -11.73 -13.06
N ALA A 138 -5.16 -10.48 -12.98
CA ALA A 138 -4.06 -9.97 -13.80
C ALA A 138 -2.74 -10.67 -13.49
N VAL A 139 -2.43 -10.89 -12.20
CA VAL A 139 -1.24 -11.63 -11.77
C VAL A 139 -1.30 -13.09 -12.20
N GLU A 140 -2.44 -13.76 -12.03
CA GLU A 140 -2.63 -15.14 -12.48
C GLU A 140 -2.55 -15.25 -14.00
N ALA A 141 -3.17 -14.33 -14.75
CA ALA A 141 -3.07 -14.29 -16.21
C ALA A 141 -1.61 -14.11 -16.67
N PHE A 142 -0.86 -13.22 -16.01
CA PHE A 142 0.56 -13.03 -16.29
C PHE A 142 1.37 -14.32 -16.03
N ARG A 143 1.15 -14.99 -14.89
CA ARG A 143 1.82 -16.26 -14.56
C ARG A 143 1.49 -17.36 -15.58
N THR A 144 0.21 -17.50 -15.91
CA THR A 144 -0.29 -18.60 -16.76
C THR A 144 0.12 -18.42 -18.22
N MET A 145 0.25 -17.19 -18.71
CA MET A 145 0.58 -16.90 -20.12
C MET A 145 2.07 -16.67 -20.38
N GLY A 146 2.94 -17.25 -19.54
CA GLY A 146 4.39 -17.28 -19.78
C GLY A 146 5.20 -16.26 -18.98
N GLY A 147 4.62 -15.64 -17.94
CA GLY A 147 5.35 -14.77 -17.02
C GLY A 147 6.51 -15.46 -16.31
N GLU A 148 6.42 -16.77 -16.06
CA GLU A 148 7.52 -17.55 -15.48
C GLU A 148 8.72 -17.64 -16.44
N SER A 149 8.46 -17.98 -17.71
CA SER A 149 9.48 -17.95 -18.77
C SER A 149 10.02 -16.55 -19.04
N LEU A 150 9.29 -15.49 -18.70
CA LEU A 150 9.73 -14.13 -18.97
C LEU A 150 10.86 -13.72 -18.02
N TYR A 151 10.91 -14.24 -16.79
CA TYR A 151 11.97 -13.89 -15.83
C TYR A 151 13.36 -14.25 -16.37
N ASP A 152 13.52 -15.47 -16.89
CA ASP A 152 14.80 -15.93 -17.48
C ASP A 152 15.23 -15.05 -18.67
N GLU A 153 14.26 -14.59 -19.46
CA GLU A 153 14.52 -13.76 -20.64
C GLU A 153 14.81 -12.31 -20.29
N VAL A 154 14.20 -11.81 -19.21
CA VAL A 154 14.50 -10.48 -18.65
C VAL A 154 15.88 -10.46 -18.02
N GLU A 155 16.28 -11.53 -17.32
CA GLU A 155 17.63 -11.67 -16.80
C GLU A 155 18.66 -11.68 -17.93
N TYR A 156 18.42 -12.47 -18.98
CA TYR A 156 19.25 -12.45 -20.19
C TYR A 156 19.30 -11.04 -20.83
N LEU A 157 18.16 -10.36 -20.95
CA LEU A 157 18.12 -9.01 -21.54
C LEU A 157 18.92 -8.01 -20.71
N LYS A 158 18.86 -8.09 -19.37
CA LYS A 158 19.64 -7.26 -18.46
C LYS A 158 21.14 -7.46 -18.67
N GLU A 159 21.58 -8.71 -18.82
CA GLU A 159 22.98 -9.02 -19.14
C GLU A 159 23.39 -8.40 -20.48
N GLN A 160 22.59 -8.58 -21.54
CA GLN A 160 22.89 -7.99 -22.85
C GLN A 160 22.92 -6.47 -22.82
N VAL A 161 22.00 -5.82 -22.08
CA VAL A 161 22.02 -4.36 -21.90
C VAL A 161 23.30 -3.91 -21.22
N SER A 162 23.82 -4.66 -20.25
CA SER A 162 25.09 -4.32 -19.59
C SER A 162 26.29 -4.40 -20.55
N VAL A 163 26.29 -5.35 -21.48
CA VAL A 163 27.33 -5.49 -22.52
C VAL A 163 27.29 -4.32 -23.49
N VAL A 164 26.09 -3.97 -23.98
CA VAL A 164 25.89 -2.81 -24.86
C VAL A 164 26.28 -1.51 -24.14
N TRP A 165 25.97 -1.39 -22.85
CA TRP A 165 26.35 -0.23 -22.04
C TRP A 165 27.86 -0.09 -21.89
N ALA A 166 28.56 -1.20 -21.61
CA ALA A 166 30.01 -1.22 -21.53
C ALA A 166 30.68 -0.93 -22.90
N ALA A 167 30.06 -1.35 -24.01
CA ALA A 167 30.50 -0.97 -25.35
C ALA A 167 30.25 0.52 -25.62
N ASN A 168 29.11 1.07 -25.17
CA ASN A 168 28.78 2.48 -25.32
C ASN A 168 29.74 3.40 -24.56
N ILE A 169 30.12 3.05 -23.33
CA ILE A 169 31.13 3.82 -22.57
C ILE A 169 32.48 3.83 -23.31
N ARG A 170 32.85 2.70 -23.93
CA ARG A 170 34.09 2.63 -24.73
C ARG A 170 34.02 3.47 -25.99
N ASP A 171 32.88 3.45 -26.68
CA ASP A 171 32.64 4.24 -27.89
C ASP A 171 32.60 5.76 -27.60
N GLU A 172 32.11 6.16 -26.43
CA GLU A 172 32.09 7.56 -25.99
C GLU A 172 33.48 8.15 -25.72
N GLY A 173 34.51 7.31 -25.53
CA GLY A 173 35.89 7.75 -25.33
C GLY A 173 36.77 7.68 -26.58
N LEU A 174 36.23 7.29 -27.73
CA LEU A 174 36.98 7.23 -28.99
C LEU A 174 37.05 8.62 -29.63
N ASP A 175 38.27 9.02 -29.92
CA ASP A 175 38.67 10.22 -30.66
C ASP A 175 39.63 9.72 -31.76
N ASP A 176 39.05 9.28 -32.89
CA ASP A 176 39.79 8.63 -33.97
C ASP A 176 40.53 9.64 -34.86
N ASP A 177 40.06 10.90 -34.90
CA ASP A 177 40.68 11.99 -35.65
C ASP A 177 41.69 12.82 -34.84
N LYS A 178 41.79 12.57 -33.53
CA LYS A 178 42.71 13.19 -32.56
C LYS A 178 42.56 14.70 -32.49
N ASP A 179 41.35 15.19 -32.70
CA ASP A 179 41.07 16.63 -32.59
C ASP A 179 40.80 17.09 -31.15
N GLY A 180 40.75 16.14 -30.21
CA GLY A 180 40.55 16.39 -28.78
C GLY A 180 39.09 16.43 -28.35
N ILE A 181 38.14 16.15 -29.26
CA ILE A 181 36.70 16.06 -29.01
C ILE A 181 36.24 14.65 -29.41
N ALA A 182 35.52 13.96 -28.52
CA ALA A 182 35.03 12.61 -28.83
C ALA A 182 34.14 12.60 -30.09
N ASP A 183 34.34 11.64 -31.01
CA ASP A 183 33.62 11.56 -32.28
C ASP A 183 32.09 11.59 -32.10
N VAL A 184 31.62 11.06 -30.96
CA VAL A 184 30.19 10.99 -30.61
C VAL A 184 29.57 12.38 -30.44
N GLU A 185 30.35 13.37 -30.01
CA GLU A 185 29.89 14.75 -29.81
C GLU A 185 29.85 15.56 -31.11
N GLN A 186 30.57 15.11 -32.13
CA GLN A 186 30.64 15.78 -33.42
C GLN A 186 29.55 15.33 -34.41
N LEU A 187 28.88 14.21 -34.11
CA LEU A 187 27.87 13.63 -34.98
C LEU A 187 26.52 14.35 -34.91
N SER A 188 25.82 14.40 -36.05
CA SER A 188 24.42 14.83 -36.10
C SER A 188 23.54 13.86 -35.29
N THR A 189 22.41 14.33 -34.75
CA THR A 189 21.49 13.49 -33.96
C THR A 189 20.99 12.25 -34.71
N THR A 190 20.81 12.37 -36.03
CA THR A 190 20.41 11.26 -36.91
C THR A 190 21.53 10.26 -37.17
N ASP A 191 22.79 10.69 -37.16
CA ASP A 191 23.92 9.79 -37.39
C ASP A 191 24.41 9.16 -36.08
N LEU A 192 24.26 9.87 -34.96
CA LEU A 192 24.49 9.36 -33.61
C LEU A 192 23.53 8.22 -33.28
N THR A 193 22.24 8.34 -33.62
CA THR A 193 21.27 7.25 -33.45
C THR A 193 21.62 6.03 -34.29
N LYS A 194 22.04 6.21 -35.55
CA LYS A 194 22.53 5.09 -36.38
C LYS A 194 23.78 4.44 -35.79
N ARG A 195 24.76 5.22 -35.32
CA ARG A 195 25.99 4.72 -34.68
C ARG A 195 25.66 3.91 -33.43
N LYS A 196 24.81 4.41 -32.54
CA LYS A 196 24.39 3.69 -31.32
C LYS A 196 23.58 2.43 -31.62
N VAL A 197 22.70 2.45 -32.63
CA VAL A 197 21.97 1.24 -33.07
C VAL A 197 22.94 0.22 -33.66
N SER A 198 23.89 0.65 -34.50
CA SER A 198 24.94 -0.21 -35.05
C SER A 198 25.81 -0.83 -33.95
N LEU A 199 26.22 -0.02 -32.96
CA LEU A 199 26.98 -0.48 -31.81
C LEU A 199 26.20 -1.53 -31.01
N ALA A 200 24.90 -1.31 -30.78
CA ALA A 200 24.04 -2.29 -30.13
C ALA A 200 23.92 -3.59 -30.94
N MET A 201 23.74 -3.51 -32.26
CA MET A 201 23.67 -4.68 -33.14
C MET A 201 24.97 -5.50 -33.17
N VAL A 202 26.12 -4.85 -33.11
CA VAL A 202 27.44 -5.51 -33.08
C VAL A 202 27.75 -6.10 -31.70
N SER A 203 27.26 -5.46 -30.63
CA SER A 203 27.56 -5.88 -29.25
C SER A 203 26.67 -7.02 -28.75
N ILE A 204 25.51 -7.25 -29.37
CA ILE A 204 24.58 -8.33 -28.99
C ILE A 204 25.08 -9.65 -29.55
N VAL A 205 25.20 -10.67 -28.69
CA VAL A 205 25.72 -12.00 -29.07
C VAL A 205 24.68 -12.80 -29.87
N ASP A 206 23.45 -12.92 -29.35
CA ASP A 206 22.38 -13.70 -29.97
C ASP A 206 21.12 -12.84 -30.25
N PRO A 207 20.98 -12.28 -31.47
CA PRO A 207 19.84 -11.42 -31.82
C PRO A 207 18.51 -12.16 -31.84
N SER A 208 18.50 -13.45 -32.20
CA SER A 208 17.28 -14.27 -32.20
C SER A 208 16.67 -14.45 -30.80
N ARG A 209 17.53 -14.57 -29.77
CA ARG A 209 17.08 -14.69 -28.38
C ARG A 209 16.53 -13.37 -27.86
N VAL A 210 17.15 -12.24 -28.21
CA VAL A 210 16.62 -10.91 -27.88
C VAL A 210 15.24 -10.69 -28.51
N GLN A 211 15.05 -11.06 -29.78
CA GLN A 211 13.74 -10.99 -30.42
C GLN A 211 12.70 -11.86 -29.72
N THR A 212 13.09 -13.07 -29.31
CA THR A 212 12.21 -13.99 -28.56
C THR A 212 11.83 -13.41 -27.19
N ALA A 213 12.78 -12.82 -26.47
CA ALA A 213 12.55 -12.16 -25.18
C ALA A 213 11.56 -11.00 -25.30
N VAL A 214 11.73 -10.15 -26.32
CA VAL A 214 10.80 -9.05 -26.61
C VAL A 214 9.41 -9.58 -26.98
N GLY A 215 9.35 -10.65 -27.77
CA GLY A 215 8.09 -11.31 -28.12
C GLY A 215 7.35 -11.85 -26.89
N LYS A 216 8.07 -12.50 -25.97
CA LYS A 216 7.51 -13.00 -24.70
C LYS A 216 7.05 -11.87 -23.78
N LEU A 217 7.79 -10.77 -23.70
CA LEU A 217 7.40 -9.57 -22.94
C LEU A 217 6.10 -8.97 -23.48
N TRP A 218 6.00 -8.86 -24.81
CA TRP A 218 4.80 -8.35 -25.46
C TRP A 218 3.60 -9.28 -25.26
N ALA A 219 3.80 -10.60 -25.41
CA ALA A 219 2.76 -11.60 -25.19
C ALA A 219 2.22 -11.56 -23.75
N ALA A 220 3.10 -11.49 -22.75
CA ALA A 220 2.72 -11.39 -21.34
C ALA A 220 1.95 -10.08 -21.05
N SER A 221 2.36 -8.97 -21.67
CA SER A 221 1.65 -7.69 -21.55
C SER A 221 0.25 -7.74 -22.17
N LEU A 222 0.13 -8.35 -23.36
CA LEU A 222 -1.16 -8.53 -24.03
C LEU A 222 -2.08 -9.50 -23.28
N ALA A 223 -1.54 -10.53 -22.65
CA ALA A 223 -2.31 -11.47 -21.81
C ALA A 223 -3.00 -10.75 -20.65
N VAL A 224 -2.28 -9.87 -19.96
CA VAL A 224 -2.84 -9.04 -18.88
C VAL A 224 -3.91 -8.10 -19.43
N LEU A 225 -3.61 -7.37 -20.52
CA LEU A 225 -4.58 -6.46 -21.14
C LEU A 225 -5.85 -7.18 -21.61
N ALA A 226 -5.72 -8.38 -22.19
CA ALA A 226 -6.85 -9.19 -22.62
C ALA A 226 -7.72 -9.62 -21.42
N THR A 227 -7.10 -10.04 -20.33
CA THR A 227 -7.80 -10.44 -19.10
C THR A 227 -8.56 -9.27 -18.47
N LEU A 228 -7.91 -8.09 -18.39
CA LEU A 228 -8.55 -6.87 -17.88
C LEU A 228 -9.73 -6.43 -18.74
N LYS A 229 -9.60 -6.48 -20.08
CA LYS A 229 -10.69 -6.14 -21.00
C LYS A 229 -11.84 -7.14 -20.92
N LEU A 230 -11.55 -8.43 -20.76
CA LEU A 230 -12.57 -9.46 -20.59
C LEU A 230 -13.38 -9.23 -19.30
N GLN A 231 -12.72 -8.90 -18.19
CA GLN A 231 -13.37 -8.56 -16.93
C GLN A 231 -14.26 -7.31 -17.06
N PHE A 232 -13.76 -6.25 -17.72
CA PHE A 232 -14.58 -5.05 -17.98
C PHE A 232 -15.82 -5.38 -18.82
N ALA A 233 -15.66 -6.18 -19.88
CA ALA A 233 -16.77 -6.61 -20.72
C ALA A 233 -17.79 -7.45 -19.94
N GLN A 234 -17.33 -8.35 -19.07
CA GLN A 234 -18.21 -9.13 -18.19
C GLN A 234 -19.00 -8.25 -17.22
N VAL A 235 -18.36 -7.28 -16.58
CA VAL A 235 -19.03 -6.34 -15.67
C VAL A 235 -20.07 -5.51 -16.41
N ALA A 236 -19.76 -5.01 -17.62
CA ALA A 236 -20.71 -4.28 -18.44
C ALA A 236 -21.91 -5.16 -18.85
N ALA A 237 -21.66 -6.43 -19.22
CA ALA A 237 -22.71 -7.38 -19.54
C ALA A 237 -23.62 -7.68 -18.33
N TYR A 238 -23.04 -7.84 -17.13
CA TYR A 238 -23.81 -8.01 -15.91
C TYR A 238 -24.63 -6.77 -15.54
N ALA A 239 -24.06 -5.57 -15.69
CA ALA A 239 -24.78 -4.32 -15.45
C ALA A 239 -25.99 -4.18 -16.39
N LEU A 240 -25.82 -4.49 -17.67
CA LEU A 240 -26.92 -4.46 -18.65
C LEU A 240 -27.99 -5.52 -18.35
N ALA A 241 -27.58 -6.73 -17.94
CA ALA A 241 -28.49 -7.78 -17.53
C ALA A 241 -29.31 -7.38 -16.27
N LEU A 242 -28.65 -6.78 -15.27
CA LEU A 242 -29.31 -6.27 -14.07
C LEU A 242 -30.28 -5.13 -14.39
N ALA A 243 -29.90 -4.19 -15.25
CA ALA A 243 -30.79 -3.13 -15.72
C ALA A 243 -32.05 -3.71 -16.39
N GLY A 244 -31.90 -4.76 -17.21
CA GLY A 244 -33.01 -5.49 -17.80
C GLY A 244 -33.94 -6.14 -16.77
N MET A 245 -33.38 -6.73 -15.69
CA MET A 245 -34.16 -7.31 -14.60
C MET A 245 -34.88 -6.24 -13.75
N LEU A 246 -34.27 -5.06 -13.58
CA LEU A 246 -34.82 -3.94 -12.83
C LEU A 246 -35.98 -3.23 -13.55
N LYS A 247 -36.10 -3.39 -14.87
CA LYS A 247 -37.18 -2.77 -15.66
C LYS A 247 -38.57 -3.08 -15.10
N PHE A 248 -38.87 -4.35 -14.85
CA PHE A 248 -40.21 -4.75 -14.38
C PHE A 248 -40.59 -4.16 -13.00
N PRO A 249 -39.76 -4.27 -11.94
CA PRO A 249 -40.08 -3.67 -10.65
C PRO A 249 -40.14 -2.13 -10.71
N VAL A 250 -39.27 -1.49 -11.49
CA VAL A 250 -39.27 -0.01 -11.65
C VAL A 250 -40.54 0.45 -12.38
N VAL A 251 -40.91 -0.19 -13.49
CA VAL A 251 -42.17 0.13 -14.20
C VAL A 251 -43.37 -0.09 -13.28
N ARG A 252 -43.40 -1.19 -12.51
CA ARG A 252 -44.51 -1.46 -11.58
C ARG A 252 -44.65 -0.38 -10.50
N LEU A 253 -43.54 0.17 -10.01
CA LEU A 253 -43.55 1.16 -8.93
C LEU A 253 -43.84 2.58 -9.46
N PHE A 254 -43.23 2.97 -10.58
CA PHE A 254 -43.25 4.35 -11.06
C PHE A 254 -44.31 4.62 -12.15
N ALA A 255 -44.74 3.61 -12.91
CA ALA A 255 -45.77 3.80 -13.94
C ALA A 255 -47.12 4.37 -13.42
N PRO A 256 -47.67 3.97 -12.26
CA PRO A 256 -48.94 4.54 -11.79
C PRO A 256 -48.81 6.02 -11.39
N ALA A 257 -47.70 6.42 -10.78
CA ALA A 257 -47.45 7.83 -10.45
C ALA A 257 -47.23 8.69 -11.71
N LEU A 258 -46.49 8.14 -12.68
CA LEU A 258 -46.15 8.83 -13.92
C LEU A 258 -47.37 8.96 -14.86
N SER A 259 -48.21 7.93 -14.95
CA SER A 259 -49.46 7.97 -15.75
C SER A 259 -50.50 8.93 -15.19
N TRP A 260 -50.55 9.10 -13.86
CA TRP A 260 -51.38 10.12 -13.23
C TRP A 260 -50.90 11.55 -13.55
N ALA A 261 -49.58 11.78 -13.57
CA ALA A 261 -49.00 13.09 -13.84
C ALA A 261 -49.04 13.52 -15.31
N LEU A 262 -48.82 12.60 -16.27
CA LEU A 262 -48.82 12.90 -17.71
C LEU A 262 -50.21 12.92 -18.36
N GLY A 263 -51.23 12.37 -17.69
CA GLY A 263 -52.60 12.30 -18.20
C GLY A 263 -52.83 11.20 -19.27
N PRO A 264 -54.10 10.92 -19.62
CA PRO A 264 -54.50 9.71 -20.37
C PRO A 264 -53.97 9.65 -21.80
N ALA A 265 -53.66 10.79 -22.42
CA ALA A 265 -53.15 10.82 -23.79
C ALA A 265 -51.66 10.42 -23.90
N LEU A 266 -50.87 10.58 -22.83
CA LEU A 266 -49.40 10.37 -22.85
C LEU A 266 -48.95 9.11 -22.09
N VAL A 267 -49.87 8.28 -21.60
CA VAL A 267 -49.56 7.06 -20.82
C VAL A 267 -48.62 6.10 -21.56
N HIS A 268 -48.68 6.06 -22.90
CA HIS A 268 -47.80 5.23 -23.73
C HIS A 268 -46.32 5.63 -23.67
N TRP A 269 -45.99 6.88 -23.31
CA TRP A 269 -44.62 7.35 -23.13
C TRP A 269 -44.02 6.96 -21.78
N CYS A 270 -44.83 6.51 -20.82
CA CYS A 270 -44.35 6.18 -19.47
C CYS A 270 -43.29 5.08 -19.51
N ASP A 271 -43.49 4.03 -20.33
CA ASP A 271 -42.53 2.94 -20.46
C ASP A 271 -41.23 3.41 -21.12
N THR A 272 -41.32 4.31 -22.12
CA THR A 272 -40.14 4.89 -22.79
C THR A 272 -39.34 5.81 -21.88
N ILE A 273 -40.00 6.61 -21.04
CA ILE A 273 -39.36 7.51 -20.08
C ILE A 273 -38.68 6.71 -18.96
N ILE A 274 -39.31 5.63 -18.50
CA ILE A 274 -38.72 4.75 -17.50
C ILE A 274 -37.55 3.95 -18.09
N ASP A 275 -37.69 3.46 -19.33
CA ASP A 275 -36.64 2.70 -20.04
C ASP A 275 -35.44 3.56 -20.41
N SER A 276 -35.63 4.86 -20.67
CA SER A 276 -34.52 5.80 -20.93
C SER A 276 -33.75 6.18 -19.67
N GLY A 277 -34.37 6.14 -18.49
CA GLY A 277 -33.69 6.39 -17.21
C GLY A 277 -32.91 5.18 -16.67
N LEU A 278 -33.14 3.98 -17.21
CA LEU A 278 -32.53 2.72 -16.77
C LEU A 278 -31.30 2.29 -17.59
N LYS A 279 -31.05 2.92 -18.74
CA LYS A 279 -29.96 2.63 -19.67
C LYS A 279 -28.89 3.70 -19.60
#